data_AF-A0A8T5AEV5-F1
#
_entry.id   AF-A0A8T5AEV5-F1
#
_cell.length_a   1.000
_cell.length_b   1.000
_cell.length_c   1.000
_cell.angle_alpha   90.00
_cell.angle_beta   90.00
_cell.angle_gamma   90.00
#
_symmetry.space_group_name_H-M   'P 1'
#
loop_
_entity.id
_entity.type
_entity.pdbx_description
1 polymer ?
#
loop_
_entity_poly.entity_id
_entity_poly.type
_entity_poly.pdbx_seq_one_letter_code
_entity_poly.pdbx_strand_id
1 'polypeptide(L)'
;MSLEIQDLEDLLRTLILVECGRRGISKDKLKHRIRNICDGYLCVDEGDFNKTLRSMVEEGLIVDYGDAIKLTSRGASISSAWRSFLYKYEPILEVVVGIADGSITSLVVIISSLIAGLTSKVALIASLLSLAVVALTNFSSFLLGGITEDLADLETLQNLISYSLSDISDAKERERAMLLTRGIFNLLRSKRSRFSMLASLACGATTFISGIIPLVTFLLLPYPTDILLSLLIVGAMIGVFLVYYRSRKARMSWKVIFFQTFVVIAIAVSAALLLGHYI
;
A
#
# COMPACT_ATOMS: atom_id res chain seq x y z
N MET A 1 9.09 8.56 -21.27
CA MET A 1 8.62 9.61 -20.35
C MET A 1 9.87 10.19 -19.73
N SER A 2 10.38 11.31 -20.24
CA SER A 2 11.39 12.08 -19.51
C SER A 2 10.64 12.78 -18.38
N LEU A 3 11.04 12.47 -17.15
CA LEU A 3 10.60 13.17 -15.95
C LEU A 3 11.50 14.40 -15.80
N GLU A 4 11.56 15.22 -16.86
CA GLU A 4 12.29 16.48 -16.85
C GLU A 4 11.34 17.52 -16.31
N ILE A 5 11.33 17.66 -14.98
CA ILE A 5 10.74 18.84 -14.34
C ILE A 5 11.78 19.94 -14.52
N GLN A 6 11.67 20.65 -15.64
CA GLN A 6 12.56 21.76 -15.97
C GLN A 6 12.02 23.07 -15.39
N ASP A 7 10.69 23.26 -15.43
CA ASP A 7 10.07 24.54 -15.07
C ASP A 7 8.88 24.43 -14.10
N LEU A 8 8.50 25.58 -13.52
CA LEU A 8 7.33 25.74 -12.64
C LEU A 8 6.02 25.26 -13.32
N GLU A 9 5.92 25.43 -14.64
CA GLU A 9 4.79 25.01 -15.45
C GLU A 9 4.56 23.49 -15.40
N ASP A 10 5.63 22.69 -15.40
CA ASP A 10 5.54 21.22 -15.37
C ASP A 10 5.04 20.69 -14.03
N LEU A 11 5.47 21.32 -12.94
CA LEU A 11 4.99 20.99 -11.60
C LEU A 11 3.50 21.35 -11.46
N LEU A 12 3.10 22.53 -11.94
CA LEU A 12 1.71 22.97 -11.89
C LEU A 12 0.81 22.08 -12.76
N ARG A 13 1.28 21.71 -13.96
CA ARG A 13 0.63 20.74 -14.86
C ARG A 13 0.40 19.40 -14.17
N THR A 14 1.41 18.87 -13.48
CA THR A 14 1.28 17.59 -12.75
C THR A 14 0.23 17.70 -11.64
N LEU A 15 0.23 18.80 -10.89
CA LEU A 15 -0.76 19.06 -9.83
C LEU A 15 -2.19 19.16 -10.39
N ILE A 16 -2.35 19.87 -11.51
CA ILE A 16 -3.63 19.99 -12.22
C ILE A 16 -4.11 18.60 -12.69
N LEU A 17 -3.25 17.80 -13.31
CA LEU A 17 -3.61 16.45 -13.78
C LEU A 17 -4.03 15.52 -12.63
N VAL A 18 -3.37 15.62 -11.48
CA VAL A 18 -3.66 14.80 -10.31
C VAL A 18 -4.96 15.21 -9.63
N GLU A 19 -5.26 16.50 -9.52
CA GLU A 19 -6.45 17.02 -8.82
C GLU A 19 -7.69 17.13 -9.71
N CYS A 20 -7.52 17.39 -11.01
CA CYS A 20 -8.59 17.39 -12.00
C CYS A 20 -9.00 15.93 -12.27
N GLY A 21 -9.89 15.37 -11.44
CA GLY A 21 -10.38 14.01 -11.65
C GLY A 21 -11.17 13.83 -12.96
N ARG A 22 -11.65 12.60 -13.21
CA ARG A 22 -12.48 12.29 -14.39
C ARG A 22 -13.81 13.07 -14.43
N ARG A 23 -14.33 13.46 -13.27
CA ARG A 23 -15.49 14.35 -13.14
C ARG A 23 -14.94 15.78 -13.15
N GLY A 24 -15.27 16.54 -14.18
CA GLY A 24 -14.75 17.90 -14.38
C GLY A 24 -14.89 18.77 -13.13
N ILE A 25 -14.00 19.75 -13.00
CA ILE A 25 -13.87 20.62 -11.83
C ILE A 25 -13.93 22.08 -12.27
N SER A 26 -14.54 22.96 -11.46
CA SER A 26 -14.49 24.39 -11.74
C SER A 26 -13.08 24.94 -11.54
N LYS A 27 -12.71 25.95 -12.32
CA LYS A 27 -11.39 26.60 -12.26
C LYS A 27 -11.09 27.13 -10.87
N ASP A 28 -12.06 27.79 -10.24
CA ASP A 28 -11.92 28.33 -8.88
C ASP A 28 -11.71 27.25 -7.83
N LYS A 29 -12.43 26.14 -7.94
CA LYS A 29 -12.30 25.02 -6.99
C LYS A 29 -10.96 24.30 -7.17
N LEU A 30 -10.47 24.17 -8.41
CA LEU A 30 -9.15 23.62 -8.68
C LEU A 30 -8.05 24.55 -8.15
N LYS A 31 -8.15 25.85 -8.41
CA LYS A 31 -7.22 26.88 -7.90
C LYS A 31 -7.17 26.88 -6.38
N HIS A 32 -8.33 26.82 -5.72
CA HIS A 32 -8.40 26.75 -4.26
C HIS A 32 -7.77 25.46 -3.72
N ARG A 33 -8.00 24.31 -4.35
CA ARG A 33 -7.35 23.05 -3.94
C ARG A 33 -5.84 23.13 -4.06
N ILE A 34 -5.33 23.61 -5.19
CA ILE A 34 -3.88 23.78 -5.40
C ILE A 34 -3.30 24.74 -4.34
N ARG A 35 -3.97 25.85 -4.05
CA ARG A 35 -3.54 26.80 -3.02
C ARG A 35 -3.51 26.19 -1.61
N ASN A 36 -4.50 25.38 -1.26
CA ASN A 36 -4.53 24.66 0.02
C ASN A 36 -3.43 23.60 0.11
N ILE A 37 -3.09 22.94 -1.00
CA ILE A 37 -2.01 21.96 -1.06
C ILE A 37 -0.65 22.60 -0.80
N CYS A 38 -0.50 23.87 -1.19
CA CYS A 38 0.71 24.64 -0.98
C CYS A 38 0.68 25.46 0.33
N ASP A 39 -0.19 25.13 1.30
CA ASP A 39 -0.35 25.82 2.59
C ASP A 39 -0.41 27.36 2.49
N GLY A 40 -1.01 27.88 1.40
CA GLY A 40 -1.12 29.32 1.17
C GLY A 40 0.20 30.04 0.86
N TYR A 41 1.35 29.35 0.85
CA TYR A 41 2.65 29.92 0.48
C TYR A 41 2.76 30.25 -1.02
N LEU A 42 1.83 29.74 -1.83
CA LEU A 42 1.82 29.94 -3.26
C LEU A 42 0.82 31.04 -3.67
N CYS A 43 1.36 32.19 -4.03
CA CYS A 43 0.78 33.02 -5.06
C CYS A 43 1.05 32.34 -6.41
N VAL A 44 0.27 31.31 -6.79
CA VAL A 44 0.16 30.98 -8.22
C VAL A 44 -0.44 32.23 -8.86
N ASP A 45 0.36 33.01 -9.58
CA ASP A 45 -0.14 34.16 -10.32
C ASP A 45 -1.20 33.69 -11.31
N GLU A 46 -2.26 34.48 -11.51
CA GLU A 46 -3.32 34.13 -12.47
C GLU A 46 -2.75 33.95 -13.88
N GLY A 47 -1.66 34.64 -14.21
CA GLY A 47 -0.91 34.45 -15.43
C GLY A 47 -0.40 33.02 -15.59
N ASP A 48 0.32 32.50 -14.59
CA ASP A 48 0.97 31.18 -14.66
C ASP A 48 -0.06 30.04 -14.68
N PHE A 49 -1.13 30.16 -13.88
CA PHE A 49 -2.21 29.18 -13.89
C PHE A 49 -2.93 29.13 -15.23
N ASN A 50 -3.31 30.28 -15.78
CA ASN A 50 -4.00 30.35 -17.06
C ASN A 50 -3.10 29.97 -18.23
N LYS A 51 -1.80 30.32 -18.18
CA LYS A 51 -0.79 29.91 -19.16
C LYS A 51 -0.67 28.38 -19.19
N THR A 52 -0.54 27.76 -18.02
CA THR A 52 -0.45 26.30 -17.89
C THR A 52 -1.72 25.61 -18.39
N LEU A 53 -2.90 26.16 -18.08
CA LEU A 53 -4.16 25.63 -18.62
C LEU A 53 -4.22 25.71 -20.14
N ARG A 54 -3.85 26.84 -20.74
CA ARG A 54 -3.81 26.99 -22.21
C ARG A 54 -2.87 25.98 -22.85
N SER A 55 -1.66 25.86 -22.32
CA SER A 55 -0.65 24.87 -22.72
C SER A 55 -1.21 23.43 -22.65
N MET A 56 -1.92 23.08 -21.57
CA MET A 56 -2.56 21.76 -21.44
C MET A 56 -3.76 21.55 -22.38
N VAL A 57 -4.48 22.60 -22.78
CA VAL A 57 -5.54 22.54 -23.80
C VAL A 57 -4.92 22.32 -25.18
N GLU A 58 -3.87 23.06 -25.51
CA GLU A 58 -3.15 22.96 -26.79
C GLU A 58 -2.56 21.56 -27.00
N GLU A 59 -2.05 20.93 -25.95
CA GLU A 59 -1.56 19.54 -25.99
C GLU A 59 -2.67 18.47 -25.98
N GLY A 60 -3.93 18.88 -25.84
CA GLY A 60 -5.09 18.00 -25.78
C GLY A 60 -5.15 17.15 -24.51
N LEU A 61 -4.61 17.65 -23.39
CA LEU A 61 -4.69 16.98 -22.08
C LEU A 61 -6.01 17.30 -21.35
N ILE A 62 -6.53 18.51 -21.56
CA ILE A 62 -7.78 18.99 -20.96
C ILE A 62 -8.68 19.66 -22.01
N VAL A 63 -9.97 19.66 -21.71
CA VAL A 63 -10.99 20.44 -22.42
C VAL A 63 -11.43 21.55 -21.48
N ASP A 64 -11.35 22.79 -21.96
CA ASP A 64 -11.81 23.98 -21.25
C ASP A 64 -13.24 24.32 -21.71
N TYR A 65 -14.18 24.34 -20.75
CA TYR A 65 -15.58 24.74 -20.95
C TYR A 65 -15.85 26.14 -20.40
N GLY A 66 -14.83 26.99 -20.29
CA GLY A 66 -14.93 28.33 -19.74
C GLY A 66 -14.74 28.34 -18.23
N ASP A 67 -15.76 27.90 -17.48
CA ASP A 67 -15.72 27.87 -16.00
C ASP A 67 -15.29 26.50 -15.44
N ALA A 68 -15.39 25.45 -16.26
CA ALA A 68 -15.05 24.09 -15.88
C ALA A 68 -14.00 23.49 -16.80
N ILE A 69 -13.16 22.63 -16.22
CA ILE A 69 -12.12 21.91 -16.92
C ILE A 69 -12.38 20.41 -16.77
N LYS A 70 -12.15 19.64 -17.85
CA LYS A 70 -12.25 18.18 -17.83
C LYS A 70 -11.05 17.55 -18.52
N LEU A 71 -10.57 16.43 -17.98
CA LEU A 71 -9.53 15.65 -18.66
C LEU A 71 -10.06 15.03 -19.96
N THR A 72 -9.24 15.06 -21.02
CA THR A 72 -9.44 14.24 -22.23
C THR A 72 -9.14 12.76 -21.93
N SER A 73 -9.35 11.86 -22.89
CA SER A 73 -8.90 10.46 -22.77
C SER A 73 -7.39 10.35 -22.55
N ARG A 74 -6.60 11.16 -23.27
CA ARG A 74 -5.15 11.26 -23.14
C ARG A 74 -4.74 11.79 -21.76
N GLY A 75 -5.35 12.91 -21.33
CA GLY A 75 -5.12 13.47 -20.00
C GLY A 75 -5.53 12.52 -18.88
N ALA A 76 -6.60 11.75 -19.05
CA ALA A 76 -7.04 10.74 -18.09
C ALA A 76 -6.07 9.55 -17.98
N SER A 77 -5.48 9.12 -19.10
CA SER A 77 -4.43 8.09 -19.10
C SER A 77 -3.19 8.58 -18.34
N ILE A 78 -2.71 9.78 -18.67
CA ILE A 78 -1.53 10.37 -18.02
C ILE A 78 -1.79 10.64 -16.54
N SER A 79 -2.95 11.21 -16.19
CA SER A 79 -3.40 11.40 -14.81
C SER A 79 -3.46 10.06 -14.06
N SER A 80 -3.94 8.99 -14.70
CA SER A 80 -3.97 7.67 -14.06
C SER A 80 -2.57 7.09 -13.82
N ALA A 81 -1.63 7.29 -14.75
CA ALA A 81 -0.23 6.88 -14.58
C ALA A 81 0.44 7.65 -13.45
N TRP A 82 0.25 8.98 -13.40
CA TRP A 82 0.74 9.82 -12.31
C TRP A 82 0.12 9.42 -10.97
N ARG A 83 -1.19 9.20 -10.91
CA ARG A 83 -1.85 8.73 -9.68
C ARG A 83 -1.34 7.36 -9.26
N SER A 84 -1.13 6.45 -10.20
CA SER A 84 -0.56 5.12 -9.92
C SER A 84 0.86 5.20 -9.39
N PHE A 85 1.69 6.07 -9.97
CA PHE A 85 3.06 6.31 -9.55
C PHE A 85 3.13 6.98 -8.17
N LEU A 86 2.36 8.06 -7.98
CA LEU A 86 2.37 8.87 -6.77
C LEU A 86 1.70 8.19 -5.58
N TYR A 87 0.66 7.38 -5.83
CA TYR A 87 -0.14 6.74 -4.78
C TYR A 87 0.10 5.23 -4.63
N LYS A 88 1.03 4.64 -5.41
CA LYS A 88 1.45 3.22 -5.37
C LYS A 88 0.28 2.30 -5.00
N TYR A 89 -0.71 2.26 -5.90
CA TYR A 89 -2.01 1.67 -5.63
C TYR A 89 -1.94 0.15 -5.79
N GLU A 90 -2.05 -0.62 -4.69
CA GLU A 90 -2.80 -1.88 -4.56
C GLU A 90 -2.36 -2.70 -3.33
N PRO A 91 -3.19 -2.82 -2.27
CA PRO A 91 -2.86 -3.59 -1.05
C PRO A 91 -2.93 -5.12 -1.25
N ILE A 92 -2.88 -5.61 -2.48
CA ILE A 92 -3.17 -7.02 -2.78
C ILE A 92 -2.05 -7.92 -2.25
N LEU A 93 -0.80 -7.44 -2.26
CA LEU A 93 0.30 -8.24 -1.73
C LEU A 93 0.19 -8.36 -0.21
N GLU A 94 -0.19 -7.28 0.46
CA GLU A 94 -0.37 -7.13 1.89
C GLU A 94 -1.49 -8.03 2.40
N VAL A 95 -2.61 -8.10 1.65
CA VAL A 95 -3.70 -9.05 1.92
C VAL A 95 -3.21 -10.50 1.79
N VAL A 96 -2.41 -10.82 0.77
CA VAL A 96 -1.91 -12.18 0.56
C VAL A 96 -0.90 -12.59 1.63
N VAL A 97 -0.03 -11.66 2.05
CA VAL A 97 0.89 -11.86 3.18
C VAL A 97 0.11 -12.07 4.47
N GLY A 98 -0.92 -11.25 4.73
CA GLY A 98 -1.76 -11.42 5.90
C GLY A 98 -2.47 -12.79 5.92
N ILE A 99 -3.05 -13.21 4.80
CA ILE A 99 -3.66 -14.54 4.67
C ILE A 99 -2.66 -15.66 4.99
N ALA A 100 -1.43 -15.54 4.47
CA ALA A 100 -0.39 -16.53 4.70
C ALA A 100 -0.03 -16.64 6.19
N ASP A 101 0.29 -15.53 6.83
CA ASP A 101 0.77 -15.51 8.21
C ASP A 101 -0.30 -15.94 9.20
N GLY A 102 -1.57 -15.54 8.99
CA GLY A 102 -2.68 -16.01 9.83
C GLY A 102 -2.95 -17.51 9.67
N SER A 103 -2.89 -18.01 8.44
CA SER A 103 -3.08 -19.44 8.14
C SER A 103 -1.96 -20.30 8.72
N ILE A 104 -0.70 -19.86 8.65
CA ILE A 104 0.44 -20.58 9.24
C ILE A 104 0.37 -20.52 10.77
N THR A 105 0.04 -19.37 11.36
CA THR A 105 -0.09 -19.22 12.81
C THR A 105 -1.16 -20.16 13.37
N SER A 106 -2.34 -20.19 12.74
CA SER A 106 -3.41 -21.11 13.14
C SER A 106 -3.00 -22.57 13.01
N LEU A 107 -2.31 -22.96 11.93
CA LEU A 107 -1.78 -24.32 11.77
C LEU A 107 -0.86 -24.72 12.93
N VAL A 108 0.10 -23.86 13.27
CA VAL A 108 1.05 -24.11 14.35
C VAL A 108 0.32 -24.24 15.68
N VAL A 109 -0.65 -23.38 15.96
CA VAL A 109 -1.45 -23.45 17.19
C VAL A 109 -2.30 -24.72 17.26
N ILE A 110 -2.97 -25.11 16.17
CA ILE A 110 -3.80 -26.33 16.12
C ILE A 110 -2.93 -27.57 16.39
N ILE A 111 -1.80 -27.69 15.69
CA ILE A 111 -0.88 -28.81 15.86
C ILE A 111 -0.33 -28.83 17.30
N SER A 112 0.10 -27.68 17.82
CA SER A 112 0.64 -27.56 19.18
C SER A 112 -0.40 -27.94 20.23
N SER A 113 -1.65 -27.50 20.06
CA SER A 113 -2.77 -27.82 20.95
C SER A 113 -3.09 -29.31 20.96
N LEU A 114 -3.00 -29.97 19.81
CA LEU A 114 -3.22 -31.42 19.68
C LEU A 114 -2.13 -32.22 20.39
N ILE A 115 -0.87 -31.84 20.18
CA ILE A 115 0.28 -32.53 20.79
C ILE A 115 0.28 -32.35 22.31
N ALA A 116 0.05 -31.13 22.78
CA ALA A 116 0.08 -30.79 24.20
C ALA A 116 -1.20 -31.17 24.96
N GLY A 117 -2.22 -31.71 24.29
CA GLY A 117 -3.48 -32.11 24.93
C GLY A 117 -4.19 -30.96 25.66
N LEU A 118 -4.11 -29.73 25.12
CA LEU A 118 -4.66 -28.55 25.80
C LEU A 118 -6.18 -28.63 25.94
N THR A 119 -6.69 -28.21 27.10
CA THR A 119 -8.13 -28.02 27.27
C THR A 119 -8.66 -26.91 26.34
N SER A 120 -9.90 -27.04 25.87
CA SER A 120 -10.49 -26.11 24.88
C SER A 120 -10.44 -24.65 25.32
N LYS A 121 -10.58 -24.36 26.62
CA LYS A 121 -10.52 -23.00 27.17
C LYS A 121 -9.10 -22.42 27.07
N VAL A 122 -8.08 -23.20 27.42
CA VAL A 122 -6.67 -22.79 27.35
C VAL A 122 -6.23 -22.64 25.89
N ALA A 123 -6.61 -23.60 25.04
CA ALA A 123 -6.36 -23.54 23.60
C ALA A 123 -6.98 -22.29 22.96
N LEU A 124 -8.22 -21.95 23.32
CA LEU A 124 -8.91 -20.75 22.83
C LEU A 124 -8.17 -19.47 23.25
N ILE A 125 -7.82 -19.31 24.52
CA ILE A 125 -7.11 -18.12 25.01
C ILE A 125 -5.73 -18.00 24.35
N ALA A 126 -4.95 -19.08 24.32
CA ALA A 126 -3.63 -19.09 23.71
C ALA A 126 -3.72 -18.76 22.21
N SER A 127 -4.68 -19.35 21.50
CA SER A 127 -4.87 -19.13 20.07
C SER A 127 -5.24 -17.68 19.74
N LEU A 128 -6.18 -17.07 20.48
CA LEU A 128 -6.57 -15.68 20.29
C LEU A 128 -5.42 -14.72 20.62
N LEU A 129 -4.68 -14.97 21.70
CA LEU A 129 -3.55 -14.14 22.09
C LEU A 129 -2.43 -14.20 21.04
N SER A 130 -2.05 -15.41 20.60
CA SER A 130 -1.04 -15.60 19.56
C SER A 130 -1.46 -14.92 18.25
N LEU A 131 -2.71 -15.09 17.84
CA LEU A 131 -3.22 -14.49 16.61
C LEU A 131 -3.29 -12.97 16.68
N ALA A 132 -3.70 -12.41 17.82
CA ALA A 132 -3.71 -10.96 18.05
C ALA A 132 -2.29 -10.39 18.00
N VAL A 133 -1.32 -11.06 18.62
CA VAL A 133 0.10 -10.66 18.58
C VAL A 133 0.62 -10.67 17.15
N VAL A 134 0.41 -11.76 16.40
CA VAL A 134 0.88 -11.85 15.01
C VAL A 134 0.20 -10.82 14.11
N ALA A 135 -1.10 -10.61 14.24
CA ALA A 135 -1.82 -9.57 13.50
C ALA A 135 -1.31 -8.16 13.82
N LEU A 136 -1.00 -7.87 15.09
CA LEU A 136 -0.42 -6.59 15.52
C LEU A 136 1.00 -6.40 14.99
N THR A 137 1.83 -7.45 15.03
CA THR A 137 3.18 -7.41 14.46
C THR A 137 3.13 -7.15 12.97
N ASN A 138 2.26 -7.84 12.22
CA ASN A 138 2.08 -7.60 10.79
C ASN A 138 1.58 -6.19 10.48
N PHE A 139 0.58 -5.70 11.21
CA PHE A 139 0.12 -4.32 11.11
C PHE A 139 1.28 -3.33 11.33
N SER A 140 2.04 -3.51 12.40
CA SER A 140 3.16 -2.64 12.75
C SER A 140 4.27 -2.67 11.70
N SER A 141 4.66 -3.87 11.23
CA SER A 141 5.70 -4.05 10.21
C SER A 141 5.34 -3.39 8.89
N PHE A 142 4.09 -3.52 8.42
CA PHE A 142 3.66 -2.86 7.18
C PHE A 142 3.48 -1.35 7.36
N LEU A 143 3.02 -0.89 8.53
CA LEU A 143 2.89 0.54 8.81
C LEU A 143 4.25 1.22 8.85
N LEU A 144 5.18 0.71 9.68
CA LEU A 144 6.52 1.26 9.79
C LEU A 144 7.29 1.08 8.48
N GLY A 145 7.26 -0.12 7.89
CA GLY A 145 7.92 -0.41 6.61
C GLY A 145 7.45 0.54 5.51
N GLY A 146 6.14 0.69 5.37
CA GLY A 146 5.55 1.63 4.40
C GLY A 146 5.95 3.07 4.68
N ILE A 147 5.86 3.55 5.93
CA ILE A 147 6.29 4.92 6.27
C ILE A 147 7.78 5.14 5.98
N THR A 148 8.64 4.17 6.26
CA THR A 148 10.09 4.28 6.03
C THR A 148 10.45 4.26 4.54
N GLU A 149 9.82 3.39 3.74
CA GLU A 149 10.00 3.36 2.28
C GLU A 149 9.50 4.67 1.68
N ASP A 150 8.34 5.15 2.13
CA ASP A 150 7.75 6.40 1.68
C ASP A 150 8.64 7.60 1.96
N LEU A 151 9.24 7.67 3.15
CA LEU A 151 10.15 8.74 3.51
C LEU A 151 11.43 8.70 2.68
N ALA A 152 12.02 7.53 2.47
CA ALA A 152 13.24 7.37 1.68
C ALA A 152 13.02 7.73 0.20
N ASP A 153 11.89 7.31 -0.38
CA ASP A 153 11.49 7.67 -1.74
C ASP A 153 11.29 9.19 -1.88
N LEU A 154 10.58 9.80 -0.93
CA LEU A 154 10.31 11.24 -0.96
C LEU A 154 11.59 12.06 -0.79
N GLU A 155 12.50 11.64 0.09
CA GLU A 155 13.80 12.27 0.26
C GLU A 155 14.65 12.18 -1.01
N THR A 156 14.69 11.00 -1.65
CA THR A 156 15.39 10.81 -2.93
C THR A 156 14.81 11.69 -4.02
N LEU A 157 13.49 11.73 -4.15
CA LEU A 157 12.80 12.54 -5.15
C LEU A 157 12.99 14.04 -4.86
N GLN A 158 13.02 14.43 -3.58
CA GLN A 158 13.31 15.80 -3.17
C GLN A 158 14.72 16.22 -3.54
N ASN A 159 15.71 15.34 -3.36
CA ASN A 159 17.08 15.60 -3.76
C ASN A 159 17.22 15.73 -5.29
N LEU A 160 16.56 14.86 -6.07
CA LEU A 160 16.57 14.92 -7.53
C LEU A 160 15.92 16.21 -8.05
N ILE A 161 14.75 16.60 -7.53
CA ILE A 161 14.10 17.85 -7.93
C ILE A 161 14.93 19.05 -7.47
N SER A 162 15.47 19.04 -6.25
CA SER A 162 16.31 20.15 -5.75
C SER A 162 17.56 20.34 -6.59
N TYR A 163 18.14 19.25 -7.09
CA TYR A 163 19.26 19.28 -8.04
C TYR A 163 18.82 19.86 -9.40
N SER A 164 17.72 19.38 -9.97
CA SER A 164 17.16 19.90 -11.23
C SER A 164 16.85 21.41 -11.15
N LEU A 165 16.23 21.85 -10.05
CA LEU A 165 15.90 23.25 -9.83
C LEU A 165 17.12 24.14 -9.55
N SER A 166 18.29 23.55 -9.26
CA SER A 166 19.51 24.32 -9.04
C SER A 166 20.09 24.91 -10.33
N ASP A 167 19.70 24.36 -11.49
CA ASP A 167 20.07 24.85 -12.82
C ASP A 167 19.26 26.09 -13.25
N ILE A 168 18.18 26.45 -12.53
CA ILE A 168 17.40 27.67 -12.83
C ILE A 168 18.24 28.91 -12.47
N SER A 169 18.52 29.76 -13.48
CA SER A 169 19.33 30.96 -13.34
C SER A 169 18.65 32.12 -12.59
N ASP A 170 17.31 32.22 -12.62
CA ASP A 170 16.57 33.25 -11.87
C ASP A 170 16.31 32.83 -10.42
N ALA A 171 16.86 33.60 -9.48
CA ALA A 171 16.73 33.36 -8.04
C ALA A 171 15.27 33.40 -7.53
N LYS A 172 14.42 34.27 -8.10
CA LYS A 172 13.01 34.40 -7.68
C LYS A 172 12.19 33.21 -8.17
N GLU A 173 12.43 32.78 -9.39
CA GLU A 173 11.76 31.62 -9.98
C GLU A 173 12.18 30.33 -9.28
N ARG A 174 13.47 30.19 -8.97
CA ARG A 174 14.03 29.09 -8.18
C ARG A 174 13.41 28.99 -6.78
N GLU A 175 13.24 30.11 -6.07
CA GLU A 175 12.60 30.12 -4.75
C GLU A 175 11.13 29.67 -4.82
N ARG A 176 10.37 30.18 -5.81
CA ARG A 176 8.98 29.76 -6.06
C ARG A 176 8.87 28.27 -6.37
N ALA A 177 9.76 27.75 -7.22
CA ALA A 177 9.78 26.33 -7.59
C ALA A 177 10.12 25.42 -6.39
N MET A 178 11.06 25.84 -5.52
CA MET A 178 11.38 25.10 -4.29
C MET A 178 10.21 25.06 -3.30
N LEU A 179 9.47 26.16 -3.14
CA LEU A 179 8.27 26.21 -2.30
C LEU A 179 7.17 25.28 -2.85
N LEU A 180 6.95 25.30 -4.16
CA LEU A 180 5.95 24.45 -4.82
C LEU A 180 6.29 22.96 -4.65
N THR A 181 7.58 22.64 -4.81
CA THR A 181 8.13 21.31 -4.59
C THR A 181 7.88 20.82 -3.16
N ARG A 182 8.14 21.64 -2.13
CA ARG A 182 7.82 21.32 -0.73
C ARG A 182 6.32 21.05 -0.52
N GLY A 183 5.44 21.86 -1.13
CA GLY A 183 3.99 21.65 -1.06
C GLY A 183 3.55 20.32 -1.66
N ILE A 184 4.08 19.95 -2.83
CA ILE A 184 3.85 18.63 -3.44
C ILE A 184 4.33 17.51 -2.52
N PHE A 185 5.53 17.63 -1.95
CA PHE A 185 6.08 16.62 -1.04
C PHE A 185 5.24 16.44 0.22
N ASN A 186 4.73 17.53 0.82
CA ASN A 186 3.84 17.45 1.98
C ASN A 186 2.53 16.74 1.64
N LEU A 187 1.93 17.04 0.48
CA LEU A 187 0.73 16.33 0.03
C LEU A 187 1.00 14.86 -0.25
N LEU A 188 2.11 14.55 -0.92
CA LEU A 188 2.50 13.17 -1.19
C LEU A 188 2.71 12.42 0.11
N ARG A 189 3.45 12.98 1.06
CA ARG A 189 3.67 12.41 2.40
C ARG A 189 2.34 12.14 3.12
N SER A 190 1.43 13.12 3.14
CA SER A 190 0.13 12.98 3.80
C SER A 190 -0.76 11.93 3.15
N LYS A 191 -0.87 11.93 1.81
CA LYS A 191 -1.67 10.93 1.08
C LYS A 191 -1.04 9.54 1.18
N ARG A 192 0.28 9.41 1.07
CA ARG A 192 0.98 8.12 1.10
C ARG A 192 0.94 7.48 2.49
N SER A 193 1.10 8.27 3.55
CA SER A 193 0.90 7.80 4.93
C SER A 193 -0.49 7.21 5.16
N ARG A 194 -1.55 7.80 4.60
CA ARG A 194 -2.92 7.22 4.68
C ARG A 194 -3.02 5.89 3.93
N PHE A 195 -2.39 5.75 2.77
CA PHE A 195 -2.38 4.49 2.02
C PHE A 195 -1.57 3.41 2.72
N SER A 196 -0.41 3.74 3.29
CA SER A 196 0.36 2.84 4.15
C SER A 196 -0.48 2.34 5.34
N MET A 197 -1.25 3.23 5.98
CA MET A 197 -2.16 2.86 7.06
C MET A 197 -3.31 1.94 6.60
N LEU A 198 -3.85 2.13 5.40
CA LEU A 198 -4.87 1.23 4.84
C LEU A 198 -4.29 -0.14 4.50
N ALA A 199 -3.08 -0.18 3.96
CA ALA A 199 -2.38 -1.41 3.63
C ALA A 199 -2.02 -2.21 4.90
N SER A 200 -1.53 -1.53 5.94
CA SER A 200 -1.24 -2.16 7.23
C SER A 200 -2.51 -2.69 7.91
N LEU A 201 -3.60 -1.92 7.88
CA LEU A 201 -4.90 -2.35 8.39
C LEU A 201 -5.42 -3.58 7.64
N ALA A 202 -5.33 -3.58 6.31
CA ALA A 202 -5.73 -4.71 5.48
C ALA A 202 -4.90 -5.96 5.81
N CYS A 203 -3.58 -5.82 5.95
CA CYS A 203 -2.70 -6.93 6.33
C CYS A 203 -3.04 -7.48 7.72
N GLY A 204 -3.14 -6.62 8.74
CA GLY A 204 -3.47 -7.03 10.11
C GLY A 204 -4.84 -7.69 10.21
N ALA A 205 -5.87 -7.11 9.57
CA ALA A 205 -7.21 -7.67 9.56
C ALA A 205 -7.27 -9.03 8.83
N THR A 206 -6.62 -9.15 7.68
CA THR A 206 -6.58 -10.41 6.93
C THR A 206 -5.77 -11.49 7.64
N THR A 207 -4.71 -11.11 8.36
CA THR A 207 -3.98 -12.00 9.28
C THR A 207 -4.90 -12.56 10.35
N PHE A 208 -5.65 -11.69 11.04
CA PHE A 208 -6.57 -12.13 12.08
C PHE A 208 -7.71 -13.00 11.54
N ILE A 209 -8.35 -12.58 10.44
CA ILE A 209 -9.48 -13.32 9.85
C ILE A 209 -9.03 -14.69 9.32
N SER A 210 -7.90 -14.74 8.61
CA SER A 210 -7.41 -16.00 8.06
C SER A 210 -6.96 -17.00 9.12
N GLY A 211 -6.46 -16.53 10.27
CA GLY A 211 -6.12 -17.42 11.38
C GLY A 211 -7.33 -17.86 12.21
N ILE A 212 -8.33 -17.00 12.41
CA ILE A 212 -9.46 -17.33 13.28
C ILE A 212 -10.39 -18.38 12.65
N ILE A 213 -10.55 -18.37 11.32
CA ILE A 213 -11.42 -19.32 10.60
C ILE A 213 -11.02 -20.79 10.89
N PRO A 214 -9.78 -21.24 10.65
CA PRO A 214 -9.37 -22.61 10.95
C PRO A 214 -9.33 -22.90 12.46
N LEU A 215 -9.03 -21.91 13.31
CA LEU A 215 -9.06 -22.08 14.78
C LEU A 215 -10.46 -22.32 15.32
N VAL A 216 -11.45 -21.54 14.88
CA VAL A 216 -12.85 -21.72 15.26
C VAL A 216 -13.37 -23.06 14.74
N THR A 217 -12.97 -23.43 13.53
CA THR A 217 -13.26 -24.76 12.95
C THR A 217 -12.72 -25.86 13.86
N PHE A 218 -11.47 -25.75 14.31
CA PHE A 218 -10.85 -26.71 15.21
C PHE A 218 -11.53 -26.78 16.59
N LEU A 219 -11.94 -25.65 17.17
CA LEU A 219 -12.48 -25.61 18.53
C LEU A 219 -13.97 -25.97 18.64
N LEU A 220 -14.76 -25.80 17.56
CA LEU A 220 -16.21 -26.00 17.59
C LEU A 220 -16.69 -27.33 16.99
N LEU A 221 -15.92 -27.94 16.09
CA LEU A 221 -16.32 -29.21 15.47
C LEU A 221 -16.00 -30.40 16.38
N PRO A 222 -16.74 -31.51 16.26
CA PRO A 222 -16.44 -32.73 16.99
C PRO A 222 -15.24 -33.47 16.38
N TYR A 223 -14.46 -34.10 17.23
CA TYR A 223 -13.40 -35.02 16.81
C TYR A 223 -13.99 -36.19 16.00
N PRO A 224 -13.40 -36.59 14.85
CA PRO A 224 -12.15 -36.11 14.23
C PRO A 224 -12.33 -35.06 13.12
N THR A 225 -13.55 -34.55 12.92
CA THR A 225 -13.88 -33.63 11.81
C THR A 225 -13.26 -32.24 11.98
N ASP A 226 -13.03 -31.84 13.23
CA ASP A 226 -12.29 -30.64 13.65
C ASP A 226 -10.89 -30.54 13.00
N ILE A 227 -10.08 -31.59 13.13
CA ILE A 227 -8.70 -31.63 12.63
C ILE A 227 -8.71 -31.67 11.11
N LEU A 228 -9.53 -32.56 10.52
CA LEU A 228 -9.50 -32.77 9.08
C LEU A 228 -9.93 -31.51 8.32
N LEU A 229 -11.01 -30.85 8.77
CA LEU A 229 -11.54 -29.67 8.11
C LEU A 229 -10.65 -28.44 8.35
N SER A 230 -10.11 -28.26 9.55
CA SER A 230 -9.20 -27.14 9.85
C SER A 230 -7.91 -27.23 9.04
N LEU A 231 -7.29 -28.42 8.94
CA LEU A 231 -6.11 -28.64 8.10
C LEU A 231 -6.41 -28.45 6.62
N LEU A 232 -7.59 -28.85 6.15
CA LEU A 232 -8.02 -28.65 4.76
C LEU A 232 -8.19 -27.15 4.45
N ILE A 233 -8.78 -26.38 5.36
CA ILE A 233 -8.92 -24.91 5.22
C ILE A 233 -7.54 -24.26 5.13
N VAL A 234 -6.64 -24.57 6.08
CA VAL A 234 -5.27 -24.05 6.06
C VAL A 234 -4.57 -24.43 4.76
N GLY A 235 -4.64 -25.71 4.35
CA GLY A 235 -4.03 -26.21 3.14
C GLY A 235 -4.55 -25.49 1.89
N ALA A 236 -5.85 -25.23 1.81
CA ALA A 236 -6.46 -24.47 0.73
C ALA A 236 -6.01 -23.00 0.74
N MET A 237 -5.98 -22.35 1.91
CA MET A 237 -5.56 -20.95 2.03
C MET A 237 -4.08 -20.78 1.66
N ILE A 238 -3.20 -21.62 2.18
CA ILE A 238 -1.78 -21.62 1.83
C ILE A 238 -1.61 -21.94 0.34
N GLY A 239 -2.20 -23.05 -0.14
CA GLY A 239 -2.07 -23.52 -1.52
C GLY A 239 -2.50 -22.49 -2.57
N VAL A 240 -3.70 -21.93 -2.40
CA VAL A 240 -4.31 -21.00 -3.36
C VAL A 240 -3.75 -19.58 -3.23
N PHE A 241 -3.63 -19.04 -2.01
CA PHE A 241 -3.20 -17.64 -1.85
C PHE A 241 -1.69 -17.52 -1.80
N LEU A 242 -1.00 -18.32 -1.01
CA LEU A 242 0.44 -18.17 -0.87
C LEU A 242 1.13 -18.66 -2.14
N VAL A 243 0.81 -19.87 -2.58
CA VAL A 243 1.68 -20.53 -3.55
C VAL A 243 1.29 -20.18 -5.00
N TYR A 244 0.00 -20.13 -5.35
CA TYR A 244 -0.44 -19.70 -6.68
C TYR A 244 -0.30 -18.18 -6.91
N TYR A 245 -0.72 -17.33 -5.96
CA TYR A 245 -0.62 -15.88 -6.16
C TYR A 245 0.83 -15.38 -6.15
N ARG A 246 1.68 -15.84 -5.21
CA ARG A 246 3.09 -15.45 -5.16
C ARG A 246 3.86 -15.95 -6.38
N SER A 247 3.55 -17.14 -6.91
CA SER A 247 4.15 -17.62 -8.17
C SER A 247 3.82 -16.70 -9.35
N ARG A 248 2.57 -16.27 -9.47
CA ARG A 248 2.12 -15.39 -10.56
C ARG A 248 2.71 -13.99 -10.46
N LYS A 249 2.81 -13.42 -9.24
CA LYS A 249 3.31 -12.05 -9.03
C LYS A 249 4.84 -11.95 -9.00
N ALA A 250 5.53 -12.91 -8.39
CA ALA A 250 7.00 -12.94 -8.33
C ALA A 250 7.67 -13.51 -9.60
N ARG A 251 6.87 -13.99 -10.57
CA ARG A 251 7.35 -14.70 -11.78
C ARG A 251 8.31 -15.86 -11.44
N MET A 252 8.13 -16.49 -10.27
CA MET A 252 8.91 -17.63 -9.82
C MET A 252 8.11 -18.92 -9.97
N SER A 253 8.81 -20.03 -10.20
CA SER A 253 8.15 -21.34 -10.36
C SER A 253 7.41 -21.74 -9.08
N TRP A 254 6.17 -22.19 -9.25
CA TRP A 254 5.28 -22.56 -8.14
C TRP A 254 5.89 -23.61 -7.21
N LYS A 255 6.66 -24.55 -7.76
CA LYS A 255 7.35 -25.63 -7.04
C LYS A 255 8.36 -25.12 -6.02
N VAL A 256 9.11 -24.07 -6.34
CA VAL A 256 10.12 -23.50 -5.44
C VAL A 256 9.46 -22.81 -4.25
N ILE A 257 8.41 -22.04 -4.50
CA ILE A 257 7.65 -21.35 -3.44
C ILE A 257 7.00 -22.38 -2.52
N PHE A 258 6.41 -23.44 -3.08
CA PHE A 258 5.82 -24.53 -2.29
C PHE A 258 6.86 -25.17 -1.36
N PHE A 259 8.04 -25.51 -1.90
CA PHE A 259 9.11 -26.11 -1.12
C PHE A 259 9.60 -25.19 0.00
N GLN A 260 9.79 -23.90 -0.27
CA GLN A 260 10.17 -22.91 0.75
C GLN A 260 9.13 -22.82 1.87
N THR A 261 7.85 -22.72 1.52
CA THR A 261 6.75 -22.67 2.49
C THR A 261 6.69 -23.95 3.33
N PHE A 262 6.87 -25.12 2.71
CA PHE A 262 6.90 -26.39 3.41
C PHE A 262 8.06 -26.45 4.42
N VAL A 263 9.26 -26.01 4.04
CA VAL A 263 10.42 -25.98 4.94
C VAL A 263 10.16 -25.06 6.14
N VAL A 264 9.59 -23.88 5.94
CA VAL A 264 9.25 -22.96 7.05
C VAL A 264 8.24 -23.60 8.01
N ILE A 265 7.18 -24.22 7.47
CA ILE A 265 6.18 -24.92 8.28
C ILE A 265 6.82 -26.08 9.06
N ALA A 266 7.67 -26.88 8.40
CA ALA A 266 8.35 -28.01 9.05
C ALA A 266 9.25 -27.55 10.21
N ILE A 267 9.99 -26.46 10.05
CA ILE A 267 10.81 -25.86 11.10
C ILE A 267 9.92 -25.38 12.26
N ALA A 268 8.86 -24.63 11.96
CA ALA A 268 7.95 -24.09 12.98
C ALA A 268 7.26 -25.21 13.77
N VAL A 269 6.77 -26.25 13.09
CA VAL A 269 6.15 -27.43 13.72
C VAL A 269 7.17 -28.20 14.54
N SER A 270 8.40 -28.39 14.06
CA SER A 270 9.45 -29.08 14.82
C SER A 270 9.85 -28.31 16.08
N ALA A 271 9.95 -26.98 16.00
CA ALA A 271 10.22 -26.13 17.16
C ALA A 271 9.08 -26.19 18.18
N ALA A 272 7.83 -26.14 17.71
CA ALA A 272 6.65 -26.28 18.56
C ALA A 272 6.58 -27.66 19.23
N LEU A 273 6.90 -28.73 18.51
CA LEU A 273 7.00 -30.10 19.02
C LEU A 273 8.05 -30.23 20.12
N LEU A 274 9.25 -29.67 19.90
CA LEU A 274 10.32 -29.68 20.88
C LEU A 274 9.88 -28.94 22.15
N LEU A 275 9.35 -27.73 22.02
CA LEU A 275 8.88 -26.94 23.16
C LEU A 275 7.75 -27.62 23.92
N GLY A 276 6.80 -28.23 23.21
CA GLY A 276 5.68 -28.95 23.82
C GLY A 276 6.04 -30.28 24.48
N HIS A 277 7.20 -30.88 24.14
CA HIS A 277 7.68 -32.10 24.79
C HIS A 277 8.48 -31.83 26.07
N TYR A 278 9.08 -30.64 26.19
CA TYR A 278 9.85 -30.22 27.36
C TYR A 278 9.01 -29.54 28.47
N ILE A 279 7.69 -29.36 28.24
CA ILE A 279 6.71 -28.80 29.19
C ILE A 279 5.75 -29.91 29.60
#